data_AF-A0A353ZHP6-F1
#
_entry.id   AF-A0A353ZHP6-F1
#
_cell.length_a   1.000
_cell.length_b   1.000
_cell.length_c   1.000
_cell.angle_alpha   90.00
_cell.angle_beta   90.00
_cell.angle_gamma   90.00
#
_symmetry.space_group_name_H-M   'P 1'
#
loop_
_entity.id
_entity.type
_entity.pdbx_description
1 polymer ?
#
loop_
_entity_poly.entity_id
_entity_poly.type
_entity_poly.pdbx_seq_one_letter_code
_entity_poly.pdbx_strand_id
1 'polypeptide(L)'
;MTAESLPSVPPSHNTAEPSPQLAGPRVFWSNFDCEWDWAQWYGSQNQPQGGENRGRPRDRRPPPILQAAAEKTRLWRNQLAWCWLPLARAGDLIVGGEGGQKDRSPFREADLPADVWEGVGFVPRLPPHCGGRLVPWGWTDGARQLALQGGVAVTSPLPTVVAEVNSRCRRWEWEQQLGLALPGSCPIASLGELTRALLSLPDPEAGWVLKANFGMSGREAIRGRGLTVTEPQRRFVEQRLEATGPLV
;
A
#
# COMPACT_ATOMS: atom_id res chain seq x y z
N MET A 1 -38.83 -24.84 15.66
CA MET A 1 -37.67 -23.97 15.37
C MET A 1 -37.31 -23.26 16.67
N THR A 2 -36.41 -23.85 17.43
CA THR A 2 -35.93 -23.35 18.72
C THR A 2 -34.78 -22.38 18.48
N ALA A 3 -34.90 -21.14 18.96
CA ALA A 3 -33.85 -20.14 18.87
C ALA A 3 -32.69 -20.55 19.79
N GLU A 4 -31.60 -21.08 19.20
CA GLU A 4 -30.35 -21.29 19.91
C GLU A 4 -29.74 -19.93 20.24
N SER A 5 -29.59 -19.65 21.54
CA SER A 5 -28.93 -18.46 22.04
C SER A 5 -27.43 -18.54 21.75
N LEU A 6 -26.91 -17.56 21.00
CA LEU A 6 -25.47 -17.45 20.73
C LEU A 6 -24.70 -17.23 22.05
N PRO A 7 -23.54 -17.88 22.24
CA PRO A 7 -22.74 -17.73 23.44
C PRO A 7 -22.21 -16.30 23.56
N SER A 8 -22.34 -15.69 24.75
CA SER A 8 -21.78 -14.39 25.06
C SER A 8 -20.25 -14.45 24.99
N VAL A 9 -19.65 -13.70 24.06
CA VAL A 9 -18.19 -13.52 24.01
C VAL A 9 -17.79 -12.65 25.20
N PRO A 10 -16.98 -13.15 26.16
CA PRO A 10 -16.53 -12.33 27.28
C PRO A 10 -15.67 -11.17 26.77
N PRO A 11 -15.70 -10.00 27.43
CA PRO A 11 -14.85 -8.88 27.06
C PRO A 11 -13.38 -9.30 27.13
N SER A 12 -12.71 -9.31 25.98
CA SER A 12 -11.28 -9.57 25.91
C SER A 12 -10.54 -8.41 26.55
N HIS A 13 -10.22 -8.53 27.85
CA HIS A 13 -9.22 -7.69 28.48
C HIS A 13 -7.86 -8.08 27.90
N ASN A 14 -7.49 -7.41 26.82
CA ASN A 14 -6.19 -7.57 26.18
C ASN A 14 -5.15 -6.84 27.05
N THR A 15 -4.79 -7.43 28.19
CA THR A 15 -3.70 -6.98 29.06
C THR A 15 -2.38 -7.47 28.48
N ALA A 16 -2.06 -7.07 27.25
CA ALA A 16 -0.71 -7.20 26.76
C ALA A 16 0.17 -6.34 27.68
N GLU A 17 1.10 -6.99 28.40
CA GLU A 17 2.09 -6.29 29.19
C GLU A 17 2.73 -5.18 28.34
N PRO A 18 2.95 -3.97 28.90
CA PRO A 18 3.54 -2.88 28.14
C PRO A 18 4.93 -3.31 27.70
N SER A 19 5.01 -3.74 26.44
CA SER A 19 6.25 -4.01 25.73
C SER A 19 7.18 -2.83 26.01
N PRO A 20 8.45 -3.07 26.41
CA PRO A 20 9.34 -2.04 26.95
C PRO A 20 9.24 -0.83 26.05
N GLN A 21 8.60 0.22 26.57
CA GLN A 21 8.25 1.39 25.78
C GLN A 21 9.56 1.94 25.25
N LEU A 22 9.80 1.80 23.95
CA LEU A 22 10.91 2.47 23.29
C LEU A 22 10.77 3.94 23.62
N ALA A 23 11.63 4.44 24.49
CA ALA A 23 11.60 5.82 24.93
C ALA A 23 11.77 6.72 23.69
N GLY A 24 10.74 7.49 23.36
CA GLY A 24 10.76 8.41 22.23
C GLY A 24 9.42 8.55 21.49
N PRO A 25 9.35 9.50 20.55
CA PRO A 25 8.14 9.78 19.80
C PRO A 25 7.81 8.66 18.80
N ARG A 26 6.54 8.48 18.47
CA ARG A 26 6.16 7.76 17.24
C ARG A 26 6.34 8.71 16.07
N VAL A 27 6.93 8.19 15.01
CA VAL A 27 7.19 8.92 13.79
C VAL A 27 6.30 8.36 12.70
N PHE A 28 5.24 9.09 12.38
CA PHE A 28 4.32 8.72 11.32
C PHE A 28 4.83 9.20 9.97
N TRP A 29 4.77 8.32 8.97
CA TRP A 29 5.19 8.66 7.62
C TRP A 29 4.25 8.11 6.57
N SER A 30 3.78 9.02 5.72
CA SER A 30 2.93 8.70 4.60
C SER A 30 3.79 8.34 3.39
N ASN A 31 4.12 7.07 3.22
CA ASN A 31 4.76 6.65 1.98
C ASN A 31 3.73 6.49 0.87
N PHE A 32 3.48 7.56 0.13
CA PHE A 32 2.77 7.48 -1.14
C PHE A 32 3.70 7.57 -2.33
N ASP A 33 4.99 7.30 -2.13
CA ASP A 33 5.89 7.06 -3.25
C ASP A 33 5.41 5.77 -3.94
N CYS A 34 4.41 5.94 -4.82
CA CYS A 34 3.99 5.00 -5.84
C CYS A 34 5.07 4.84 -6.92
N GLU A 35 6.23 5.45 -6.70
CA GLU A 35 7.51 4.90 -7.10
C GLU A 35 7.75 3.56 -6.36
N TRP A 36 6.95 2.54 -6.68
CA TRP A 36 7.64 1.35 -7.20
C TRP A 36 8.54 1.92 -8.26
N ASP A 37 9.84 1.91 -8.03
CA ASP A 37 10.82 2.61 -8.85
C ASP A 37 10.63 2.13 -10.30
N TRP A 38 9.73 2.79 -11.03
CA TRP A 38 9.37 2.42 -12.38
C TRP A 38 10.61 2.60 -13.26
N ALA A 39 11.56 3.43 -12.84
CA ALA A 39 12.86 3.58 -13.46
C ALA A 39 13.82 2.43 -13.14
N GLN A 40 13.84 1.84 -11.93
CA GLN A 40 14.56 0.58 -11.65
C GLN A 40 13.86 -0.62 -12.30
N TRP A 41 12.53 -0.66 -12.30
CA TRP A 41 11.78 -1.77 -12.87
C TRP A 41 11.82 -1.73 -14.41
N TYR A 42 11.46 -0.62 -15.07
CA TYR A 42 11.69 -0.49 -16.52
C TYR A 42 13.17 -0.47 -16.89
N GLY A 43 14.04 0.11 -16.06
CA GLY A 43 15.47 0.18 -16.32
C GLY A 43 16.16 -1.17 -16.20
N SER A 44 15.70 -2.05 -15.31
CA SER A 44 16.20 -3.44 -15.21
C SER A 44 15.67 -4.33 -16.33
N GLN A 45 14.46 -4.09 -16.83
CA GLN A 45 13.89 -4.83 -17.97
C GLN A 45 14.45 -4.38 -19.33
N ASN A 46 14.96 -3.15 -19.45
CA ASN A 46 15.50 -2.59 -20.70
C ASN A 46 17.02 -2.37 -20.69
N GLN A 47 17.79 -2.94 -19.75
CA GLN A 47 19.24 -2.94 -19.91
C GLN A 47 19.62 -3.88 -21.06
N PRO A 48 20.13 -3.37 -22.19
CA PRO A 48 20.64 -4.25 -23.24
C PRO A 48 21.80 -5.04 -22.64
N GLN A 49 21.65 -6.37 -22.61
CA GLN A 49 22.73 -7.27 -22.24
C GLN A 49 23.86 -7.10 -23.25
N GLY A 50 24.95 -6.45 -22.84
CA GLY A 50 26.21 -6.45 -23.59
C GLY A 50 26.32 -5.39 -24.69
N GLY A 51 26.78 -4.20 -24.32
CA GLY A 51 27.29 -3.22 -25.28
C GLY A 51 28.09 -2.13 -24.56
N GLU A 52 29.42 -2.23 -24.61
CA GLU A 52 30.34 -1.20 -24.10
C GLU A 52 30.17 0.11 -24.89
N ASN A 53 29.24 0.95 -24.47
CA ASN A 53 29.07 2.28 -25.06
C ASN A 53 29.48 3.36 -24.06
N ARG A 54 30.77 3.72 -24.09
CA ARG A 54 31.39 4.79 -23.27
C ARG A 54 31.04 6.19 -23.80
N GLY A 55 29.75 6.45 -24.03
CA GLY A 55 29.24 7.77 -24.42
C GLY A 55 29.02 8.68 -23.21
N ARG A 56 29.34 9.97 -23.35
CA ARG A 56 29.22 11.03 -22.32
C ARG A 56 27.92 10.95 -21.51
N PRO A 57 27.92 11.34 -20.22
CA PRO A 57 26.72 11.35 -19.39
C PRO A 57 25.68 12.30 -20.00
N ARG A 58 24.64 11.73 -20.61
CA ARG A 58 23.45 12.49 -21.02
C ARG A 58 22.83 13.12 -19.78
N ASP A 59 22.40 14.38 -19.90
CA ASP A 59 21.68 15.12 -18.87
C ASP A 59 20.50 14.25 -18.37
N ARG A 60 20.61 13.72 -17.14
CA ARG A 60 19.71 12.70 -16.59
C ARG A 60 18.46 13.33 -15.98
N ARG A 61 17.92 14.38 -16.60
CA ARG A 61 16.64 14.92 -16.15
C ARG A 61 15.55 13.91 -16.47
N PRO A 62 14.67 13.56 -15.50
CA PRO A 62 13.53 12.73 -15.80
C PRO A 62 12.66 13.40 -16.88
N PRO A 63 12.03 12.65 -17.80
CA PRO A 63 11.06 13.23 -18.72
C PRO A 63 9.94 13.97 -17.95
N PRO A 64 9.33 15.02 -18.54
CA PRO A 64 8.33 15.87 -17.86
C PRO A 64 7.18 15.11 -17.18
N ILE A 65 6.74 13.99 -17.76
CA ILE A 65 5.69 13.16 -17.18
C ILE A 65 6.07 12.57 -15.81
N LEU A 66 7.33 12.19 -15.61
CA LEU A 66 7.82 11.68 -14.33
C LEU A 66 7.97 12.81 -13.32
N GLN A 67 8.39 14.00 -13.76
CA GLN A 67 8.45 15.18 -12.88
C GLN A 67 7.07 15.55 -12.36
N ALA A 68 6.06 15.61 -13.23
CA ALA A 68 4.67 15.89 -12.85
C ALA A 68 4.10 14.81 -11.90
N ALA A 69 4.45 13.53 -12.11
CA ALA A 69 4.07 12.45 -11.20
C ALA A 69 4.71 12.59 -9.81
N ALA A 70 5.99 12.97 -9.74
CA ALA A 70 6.70 13.22 -8.49
C ALA A 70 6.10 14.41 -7.71
N GLU A 71 5.78 15.51 -8.41
CA GLU A 71 5.12 16.67 -7.80
C GLU A 71 3.74 16.32 -7.23
N LYS A 72 2.94 15.58 -8.00
CA LYS A 72 1.63 15.09 -7.56
C LYS A 72 1.74 14.17 -6.34
N THR A 73 2.72 13.29 -6.33
CA THR A 73 3.01 12.40 -5.20
C THR A 73 3.38 13.19 -3.95
N ARG A 74 4.25 14.20 -4.10
CA ARG A 74 4.61 15.13 -3.02
C ARG A 74 3.37 15.86 -2.46
N LEU A 75 2.48 16.32 -3.33
CA LEU A 75 1.22 16.96 -2.91
C LEU A 75 0.34 16.00 -2.11
N TRP A 76 0.13 14.78 -2.60
CA TRP A 76 -0.66 13.76 -1.90
C TRP A 76 -0.06 13.38 -0.55
N ARG A 77 1.27 13.23 -0.47
CA ARG A 77 1.96 12.99 0.80
C ARG A 77 1.63 14.06 1.84
N ASN A 78 1.61 15.33 1.44
CA ASN A 78 1.26 16.44 2.34
C ASN A 78 -0.21 16.41 2.75
N GLN A 79 -1.12 16.14 1.82
CA GLN A 79 -2.56 16.08 2.12
C GLN A 79 -2.89 14.91 3.05
N LEU A 80 -2.23 13.77 2.83
CA LEU A 80 -2.51 12.53 3.53
C LEU A 80 -1.75 12.43 4.87
N ALA A 81 -0.73 13.24 5.10
CA ALA A 81 -0.08 13.36 6.41
C ALA A 81 -1.10 13.62 7.54
N TRP A 82 -2.15 14.40 7.27
CA TRP A 82 -3.23 14.67 8.22
C TRP A 82 -4.01 13.43 8.67
N CYS A 83 -4.07 12.37 7.86
CA CYS A 83 -4.80 11.16 8.23
C CYS A 83 -4.15 10.41 9.40
N TRP A 84 -2.91 10.75 9.77
CA TRP A 84 -2.27 10.23 10.96
C TRP A 84 -2.71 10.92 12.24
N LEU A 85 -3.30 12.11 12.15
CA LEU A 85 -3.65 12.91 13.31
C LEU A 85 -4.54 12.16 14.32
N PRO A 86 -5.60 11.44 13.91
CA PRO A 86 -6.44 10.69 14.85
C PRO A 86 -5.69 9.56 15.58
N LEU A 87 -4.52 9.15 15.10
CA LEU A 87 -3.70 8.09 15.67
C LEU A 87 -2.50 8.63 16.47
N ALA A 88 -2.12 9.89 16.24
CA ALA A 88 -1.02 10.57 16.90
C ALA A 88 -1.38 10.97 18.34
N ARG A 89 -0.35 11.20 19.14
CA ARG A 89 -0.44 11.70 20.52
C ARG A 89 0.50 12.89 20.65
N ALA A 90 0.30 13.71 21.68
CA ALA A 90 1.24 14.75 22.03
C ALA A 90 2.67 14.20 22.14
N GLY A 91 3.62 14.87 21.50
CA GLY A 91 5.02 14.44 21.37
C GLY A 91 5.34 13.64 20.10
N ASP A 92 4.34 13.06 19.42
CA ASP A 92 4.58 12.35 18.17
C ASP A 92 4.94 13.29 17.01
N LEU A 93 5.63 12.74 16.01
CA LEU A 93 6.03 13.46 14.81
C LEU A 93 5.32 12.88 13.59
N ILE A 94 4.74 13.75 12.76
CA ILE A 94 4.20 13.40 11.44
C ILE A 94 5.14 14.02 10.40
N VAL A 95 5.77 13.16 9.59
CA VAL A 95 6.70 13.59 8.55
C VAL A 95 5.92 13.87 7.26
N GLY A 96 5.92 15.14 6.85
CA GLY A 96 5.35 15.62 5.58
C GLY A 96 6.43 16.17 4.65
N GLY A 97 6.04 16.77 3.52
CA GLY A 97 6.95 17.44 2.59
C GLY A 97 7.28 18.89 2.97
N GLU A 98 8.17 19.52 2.20
CA GLU A 98 8.51 20.93 2.32
C GLU A 98 7.26 21.79 2.15
N GLY A 99 6.94 22.57 3.19
CA GLY A 99 5.63 23.20 3.39
C GLY A 99 4.85 22.61 4.57
N GLY A 100 5.43 21.64 5.30
CA GLY A 100 4.90 20.98 6.50
C GLY A 100 3.97 21.91 7.26
N GLN A 101 2.71 21.49 7.37
CA GLN A 101 1.56 22.37 7.60
C GLN A 101 1.70 23.14 8.91
N LYS A 102 2.31 24.32 8.79
CA LYS A 102 2.27 25.37 9.82
C LYS A 102 0.84 25.88 9.97
N ASP A 103 0.08 25.83 8.88
CA ASP A 103 -1.31 26.23 8.88
C ASP A 103 -2.19 25.15 9.51
N ARG A 104 -2.65 25.46 10.72
CA ARG A 104 -3.61 24.66 11.49
C ARG A 104 -5.04 25.19 11.38
N SER A 105 -5.28 26.19 10.51
CA SER A 105 -6.63 26.72 10.28
C SER A 105 -7.66 25.64 9.91
N PRO A 106 -7.35 24.61 9.09
CA PRO A 106 -8.35 23.60 8.74
C PRO A 106 -8.88 22.82 9.95
N PHE A 107 -8.08 22.67 11.01
CA PHE A 107 -8.50 22.00 12.24
C PHE A 107 -9.43 22.84 13.08
N ARG A 108 -9.17 24.16 13.12
CA ARG A 108 -10.03 25.11 13.82
C ARG A 108 -11.35 25.26 13.10
N GLU A 109 -11.32 25.32 11.77
CA GLU A 109 -12.52 25.38 10.92
C GLU A 109 -13.38 24.11 11.03
N ALA A 110 -12.74 22.95 11.22
CA ALA A 110 -13.41 21.67 11.45
C ALA A 110 -13.82 21.43 12.91
N ASP A 111 -13.64 22.41 13.81
CA ASP A 111 -13.91 22.32 15.24
C ASP A 111 -13.25 21.10 15.92
N LEU A 112 -12.03 20.76 15.50
CA LEU A 112 -11.27 19.68 16.11
C LEU A 112 -10.72 20.12 17.46
N PRO A 113 -10.96 19.34 18.54
CA PRO A 113 -10.43 19.62 19.87
C PRO A 113 -8.92 19.86 19.83
N ALA A 114 -8.46 20.91 20.52
CA ALA A 114 -7.06 21.32 20.49
C ALA A 114 -6.12 20.20 20.97
N ASP A 115 -6.52 19.44 21.98
CA ASP A 115 -5.78 18.31 22.53
C ASP A 115 -5.51 17.16 21.54
N VAL A 116 -6.26 17.09 20.43
CA VAL A 116 -6.03 16.10 19.35
C VAL A 116 -4.80 16.45 18.50
N TRP A 117 -4.47 17.74 18.35
CA TRP A 117 -3.43 18.19 17.44
C TRP A 117 -2.34 19.06 18.08
N GLU A 118 -2.60 19.58 19.27
CA GLU A 118 -1.63 20.31 20.07
C GLU A 118 -0.60 19.33 20.63
N GLY A 119 0.68 19.70 20.54
CA GLY A 119 1.78 18.81 20.87
C GLY A 119 2.16 17.78 19.79
N VAL A 120 1.39 17.59 18.73
CA VAL A 120 1.82 16.80 17.55
C VAL A 120 2.72 17.67 16.66
N GLY A 121 3.92 17.19 16.37
CA GLY A 121 4.90 17.87 15.54
C GLY A 121 4.75 17.52 14.07
N PHE A 122 4.52 18.52 13.21
CA PHE A 122 4.57 18.33 11.75
C PHE A 122 5.94 18.77 11.24
N VAL A 123 6.72 17.83 10.72
CA VAL A 123 8.10 18.08 10.30
C VAL A 123 8.28 17.76 8.81
N PRO A 124 9.00 18.60 8.03
CA PRO A 124 9.23 18.32 6.61
C PRO A 124 10.27 17.21 6.39
N ARG A 125 11.10 16.94 7.41
CA ARG A 125 12.13 15.92 7.45
C ARG A 125 12.27 15.45 8.89
N LEU A 126 12.65 14.20 9.06
CA LEU A 126 12.87 13.61 10.36
C LEU A 126 14.14 14.22 11.00
N PRO A 127 14.08 14.76 12.23
CA PRO A 127 15.28 15.23 12.91
C PRO A 127 16.27 14.07 13.11
N PRO A 128 17.58 14.30 12.94
CA PRO A 128 18.58 13.30 13.27
C PRO A 128 18.47 12.88 14.73
N HIS A 129 18.60 11.59 14.99
CA HIS A 129 18.60 11.01 16.35
C HIS A 129 17.36 11.37 17.18
N CYS A 130 16.19 11.54 16.55
CA CYS A 130 14.96 11.82 17.29
C CYS A 130 14.52 10.65 18.20
N GLY A 131 15.12 9.46 18.03
CA GLY A 131 14.77 8.25 18.75
C GLY A 131 13.37 7.76 18.41
N GLY A 132 12.82 6.89 19.27
CA GLY A 132 11.46 6.37 19.11
C GLY A 132 11.31 5.32 18.01
N ARG A 133 10.14 5.29 17.36
CA ARG A 133 9.79 4.25 16.36
C ARG A 133 9.06 4.81 15.13
N LEU A 134 9.34 4.24 13.96
CA LEU A 134 8.64 4.58 12.73
C LEU A 134 7.30 3.84 12.63
N VAL A 135 6.26 4.55 12.20
CA VAL A 135 4.93 4.04 11.88
C VAL A 135 4.60 4.45 10.43
N PRO A 136 5.05 3.69 9.42
CA PRO A 136 4.76 4.02 8.04
C PRO A 136 3.39 3.49 7.61
N TRP A 137 2.78 4.12 6.61
CA TRP A 137 1.54 3.58 6.01
C TRP A 137 1.76 2.21 5.34
N GLY A 138 2.94 2.02 4.79
CA GLY A 138 3.40 0.78 4.18
C GLY A 138 4.91 0.67 4.31
N TRP A 139 5.39 -0.55 4.50
CA TRP A 139 6.82 -0.83 4.57
C TRP A 139 7.43 -0.87 3.17
N THR A 140 8.32 0.07 2.90
CA THR A 140 9.11 0.18 1.67
C THR A 140 10.57 0.44 2.02
N ASP A 141 11.45 0.39 1.03
CA ASP A 141 12.86 0.74 1.24
C ASP A 141 13.02 2.22 1.61
N GLY A 142 12.19 3.11 1.06
CA GLY A 142 12.12 4.52 1.48
C GLY A 142 11.78 4.66 2.97
N ALA A 143 10.87 3.84 3.50
CA ALA A 143 10.52 3.85 4.93
C ALA A 143 11.72 3.44 5.79
N ARG A 144 12.43 2.39 5.38
CA ARG A 144 13.64 1.92 6.08
C ARG A 144 14.72 2.99 6.06
N GLN A 145 15.00 3.56 4.89
CA GLN A 145 16.01 4.61 4.73
C GLN A 145 15.69 5.85 5.57
N LEU A 146 14.43 6.30 5.57
CA LEU A 146 14.00 7.44 6.39
C LEU A 146 14.28 7.19 7.87
N ALA A 147 13.92 6.02 8.39
CA ALA A 147 14.16 5.73 9.80
C ALA A 147 15.65 5.55 10.14
N LEU A 148 16.45 4.95 9.25
CA LEU A 148 17.90 4.90 9.41
C LEU A 148 18.52 6.30 9.46
N GLN A 149 18.09 7.21 8.58
CA GLN A 149 18.55 8.60 8.56
C GLN A 149 18.15 9.38 9.83
N GLY A 150 16.98 9.11 10.39
CA GLY A 150 16.50 9.72 11.63
C GLY A 150 17.07 9.09 12.90
N GLY A 151 17.87 8.02 12.81
CA GLY A 151 18.31 7.25 13.98
C GLY A 151 17.15 6.64 14.76
N VAL A 152 16.05 6.31 14.08
CA VAL A 152 14.85 5.70 14.66
C VAL A 152 14.99 4.19 14.64
N ALA A 153 14.53 3.51 15.69
CA ALA A 153 14.52 2.05 15.70
C ALA A 153 13.60 1.51 14.60
N VAL A 154 14.13 0.62 13.77
CA VAL A 154 13.40 0.00 12.65
C VAL A 154 13.15 -1.47 12.94
N THR A 155 11.91 -1.79 13.28
CA THR A 155 11.42 -3.18 13.28
C THR A 155 10.64 -3.41 11.99
N SER A 156 11.34 -3.39 10.85
CA SER A 156 10.70 -3.57 9.55
C SER A 156 10.57 -5.07 9.23
N PRO A 157 9.39 -5.55 8.80
CA PRO A 157 9.24 -6.91 8.29
C PRO A 157 10.16 -7.15 7.09
N LEU A 158 10.49 -8.40 6.77
CA LEU A 158 11.24 -8.71 5.55
C LEU A 158 10.44 -8.29 4.30
N PRO A 159 11.09 -7.82 3.22
CA PRO A 159 10.39 -7.47 1.98
C PRO A 159 9.50 -8.60 1.43
N THR A 160 9.95 -9.86 1.58
CA THR A 160 9.19 -11.05 1.20
C THR A 160 7.91 -11.21 2.00
N VAL A 161 7.93 -10.93 3.30
CA VAL A 161 6.73 -10.94 4.16
C VAL A 161 5.77 -9.83 3.75
N VAL A 162 6.29 -8.63 3.45
CA VAL A 162 5.46 -7.51 2.95
C VAL A 162 4.79 -7.89 1.64
N ALA A 163 5.52 -8.50 0.70
CA ALA A 163 4.96 -8.99 -0.55
C ALA A 163 3.89 -10.07 -0.29
N GLU A 164 4.18 -11.04 0.59
CA GLU A 164 3.26 -12.12 0.94
C GLU A 164 1.91 -11.59 1.45
N VAL A 165 1.91 -10.68 2.43
CA VAL A 165 0.67 -10.13 3.01
C VAL A 165 -0.11 -9.23 2.05
N ASN A 166 0.56 -8.69 1.01
CA ASN A 166 -0.08 -7.87 -0.03
C ASN A 166 -0.52 -8.69 -1.26
N SER A 167 -0.17 -9.98 -1.32
CA SER A 167 -0.56 -10.89 -2.41
C SER A 167 -2.03 -11.30 -2.25
N ARG A 168 -2.86 -11.00 -3.24
CA ARG A 168 -4.24 -11.49 -3.28
C ARG A 168 -4.33 -13.00 -3.44
N CYS A 169 -3.39 -13.62 -4.14
CA CYS A 169 -3.33 -15.08 -4.27
C CYS A 169 -3.07 -15.71 -2.90
N ARG A 170 -2.12 -15.15 -2.13
CA ARG A 170 -1.84 -15.65 -0.79
C ARG A 170 -3.02 -15.44 0.16
N ARG A 171 -3.67 -14.29 0.06
CA ARG A 171 -4.89 -14.01 0.81
C ARG A 171 -5.99 -15.02 0.48
N TRP A 172 -6.19 -15.33 -0.80
CA TRP A 172 -7.15 -16.35 -1.23
C TRP A 172 -6.80 -17.73 -0.62
N GLU A 173 -5.53 -18.14 -0.60
CA GLU A 173 -5.10 -19.39 0.04
C GLU A 173 -5.45 -19.42 1.54
N TRP A 174 -5.21 -18.33 2.27
CA TRP A 174 -5.60 -18.23 3.67
C TRP A 174 -7.11 -18.26 3.86
N GLU A 175 -7.85 -17.56 3.01
CA GLU A 175 -9.32 -17.59 3.02
C GLU A 175 -9.85 -19.01 2.77
N GLN A 176 -9.22 -19.79 1.89
CA GLN A 176 -9.56 -21.21 1.69
C GLN A 176 -9.26 -22.04 2.95
N GLN A 177 -8.07 -21.90 3.53
CA GLN A 177 -7.68 -22.64 4.74
C GLN A 177 -8.58 -22.33 5.94
N LEU A 178 -9.08 -21.10 6.03
CA LEU A 178 -9.97 -20.64 7.09
C LEU A 178 -11.45 -20.88 6.81
N GLY A 179 -11.81 -21.41 5.63
CA GLY A 179 -13.22 -21.57 5.22
C GLY A 179 -13.97 -20.24 5.02
N LEU A 180 -13.24 -19.17 4.70
CA LEU A 180 -13.76 -17.81 4.48
C LEU A 180 -13.73 -17.40 3.00
N ALA A 181 -13.23 -18.25 2.11
CA ALA A 181 -13.14 -17.96 0.69
C ALA A 181 -14.54 -17.74 0.08
N LEU A 182 -14.65 -16.71 -0.75
CA LEU A 182 -15.88 -16.44 -1.49
C LEU A 182 -16.14 -17.57 -2.50
N PRO A 183 -17.36 -18.12 -2.57
CA PRO A 183 -17.72 -19.12 -3.58
C PRO A 183 -17.42 -18.60 -4.99
N GLY A 184 -16.73 -19.41 -5.79
CA GLY A 184 -16.33 -19.06 -7.16
C GLY A 184 -15.07 -18.19 -7.28
N SER A 185 -14.48 -17.73 -6.17
CA SER A 185 -13.18 -17.05 -6.22
C SER A 185 -12.05 -18.05 -6.47
N CYS A 186 -11.16 -17.74 -7.40
CA CYS A 186 -9.97 -18.54 -7.68
C CYS A 186 -8.85 -17.68 -8.28
N PRO A 187 -7.58 -18.05 -8.05
CA PRO A 187 -6.48 -17.45 -8.78
C PRO A 187 -6.46 -17.96 -10.22
N ILE A 188 -6.05 -17.10 -11.14
CA ILE A 188 -5.83 -17.44 -12.55
C ILE A 188 -4.41 -17.03 -12.97
N ALA A 189 -3.70 -17.93 -13.63
CA ALA A 189 -2.36 -17.73 -14.18
C ALA A 189 -2.35 -17.69 -15.71
N SER A 190 -3.50 -17.87 -16.35
CA SER A 190 -3.63 -17.80 -17.81
C SER A 190 -5.03 -17.38 -18.26
N LEU A 191 -5.14 -16.95 -19.52
CA LEU A 191 -6.44 -16.71 -20.16
C LEU A 191 -7.31 -17.97 -20.23
N GLY A 192 -6.69 -19.15 -20.42
CA GLY A 192 -7.42 -20.42 -20.42
C GLY A 192 -8.05 -20.72 -19.05
N GLU A 193 -7.35 -20.39 -17.96
CA GLU A 193 -7.91 -20.47 -16.61
C GLU A 193 -9.03 -19.49 -16.38
N LEU A 194 -8.92 -18.24 -16.88
CA LEU A 194 -10.03 -17.30 -16.84
C LEU A 194 -11.27 -17.85 -17.55
N THR A 195 -11.13 -18.38 -18.76
CA THR A 195 -12.25 -18.96 -19.49
C THR A 195 -12.89 -20.13 -18.71
N ARG A 196 -12.08 -21.01 -18.12
CA ARG A 196 -12.60 -22.11 -17.28
C ARG A 196 -13.33 -21.59 -16.04
N ALA A 197 -12.77 -20.60 -15.35
CA ALA A 197 -13.39 -19.99 -14.18
C ALA A 197 -14.74 -19.35 -14.51
N LEU A 198 -14.83 -18.64 -15.64
CA LEU A 198 -16.08 -18.05 -16.12
C LEU A 198 -17.13 -19.11 -16.44
N LEU A 199 -16.73 -20.19 -17.13
CA LEU A 199 -17.62 -21.32 -17.44
C LEU A 199 -18.10 -22.08 -16.20
N SER A 200 -17.37 -21.99 -15.08
CA SER A 200 -17.78 -22.59 -13.80
C SER A 200 -18.69 -21.71 -12.94
N LEU A 201 -19.01 -20.48 -13.38
CA LEU A 201 -19.92 -19.61 -12.64
C LEU A 201 -21.33 -20.24 -12.58
N PRO A 202 -21.99 -20.24 -11.42
CA PRO A 202 -23.32 -20.84 -11.26
C PRO A 202 -24.41 -20.06 -12.01
N ASP A 203 -24.19 -18.76 -12.20
CA ASP A 203 -25.09 -17.86 -12.92
C ASP A 203 -24.30 -17.15 -14.03
N PRO A 204 -24.57 -17.43 -15.32
CA PRO A 204 -23.89 -16.77 -16.43
C PRO A 204 -24.21 -15.27 -16.51
N GLU A 205 -25.32 -14.81 -15.92
CA GLU A 205 -25.68 -13.39 -15.88
C GLU A 205 -25.05 -12.65 -14.70
N ALA A 206 -24.40 -13.37 -13.78
CA ALA A 206 -23.69 -12.75 -12.68
C ALA A 206 -22.51 -11.90 -13.18
N GLY A 207 -22.29 -10.78 -12.51
CA GLY A 207 -21.10 -9.97 -12.72
C GLY A 207 -19.88 -10.62 -12.09
N TRP A 208 -18.73 -10.47 -12.72
CA TRP A 208 -17.44 -10.89 -12.19
C TRP A 208 -16.49 -9.70 -12.09
N VAL A 209 -15.50 -9.83 -11.20
CA VAL A 209 -14.40 -8.88 -11.02
C VAL A 209 -13.11 -9.65 -11.07
N LEU A 210 -12.11 -9.09 -11.73
CA LEU A 210 -10.77 -9.64 -11.78
C LEU A 210 -9.78 -8.57 -11.32
N LYS A 211 -8.88 -8.92 -10.41
CA LYS A 211 -7.93 -8.01 -9.77
C LYS A 211 -6.50 -8.51 -9.95
N ALA A 212 -5.58 -7.58 -10.19
CA ALA A 212 -4.15 -7.89 -10.17
C ALA A 212 -3.71 -8.41 -8.79
N ASN A 213 -2.76 -9.36 -8.74
CA ASN A 213 -2.28 -9.94 -7.47
C ASN A 213 -1.84 -8.85 -6.49
N PHE A 214 -0.97 -7.97 -6.98
CA PHE A 214 -0.53 -6.76 -6.31
C PHE A 214 -1.19 -5.59 -7.00
N GLY A 215 -1.99 -4.80 -6.28
CA GLY A 215 -2.57 -3.63 -6.88
C GLY A 215 -3.20 -2.65 -5.93
N MET A 216 -3.16 -1.38 -6.34
CA MET A 216 -3.52 -0.24 -5.50
C MET A 216 -5.01 0.09 -5.58
N SER A 217 -5.70 0.06 -4.43
CA SER A 217 -7.01 0.68 -4.19
C SER A 217 -8.03 0.58 -5.34
N GLY A 218 -8.15 -0.61 -5.95
CA GLY A 218 -9.14 -0.90 -6.99
C GLY A 218 -8.83 -0.38 -8.40
N ARG A 219 -7.70 0.30 -8.63
CA ARG A 219 -7.30 0.80 -9.96
C ARG A 219 -6.86 -0.30 -10.92
N GLU A 220 -6.48 -1.46 -10.38
CA GLU A 220 -6.00 -2.62 -11.14
C GLU A 220 -7.02 -3.75 -11.06
N ALA A 221 -8.25 -3.40 -11.40
CA ALA A 221 -9.35 -4.33 -11.49
C ALA A 221 -10.16 -4.08 -12.76
N ILE A 222 -10.62 -5.16 -13.39
CA ILE A 222 -11.63 -5.11 -14.43
C ILE A 222 -12.90 -5.79 -13.96
N ARG A 223 -14.02 -5.37 -14.52
CA ARG A 223 -15.33 -5.97 -14.28
C ARG A 223 -15.90 -6.47 -15.59
N GLY A 224 -16.71 -7.50 -15.51
CA GLY A 224 -17.45 -8.02 -16.64
C GLY A 224 -18.71 -8.75 -16.21
N ARG A 225 -19.41 -9.30 -17.19
CA ARG A 225 -20.61 -10.11 -17.06
C ARG A 225 -20.58 -11.15 -18.17
N GLY A 226 -21.21 -12.29 -17.97
CA GLY A 226 -21.25 -13.34 -18.99
C GLY A 226 -20.05 -14.27 -18.91
N LEU A 227 -20.08 -15.27 -19.79
CA LEU A 227 -19.09 -16.34 -19.88
C LEU A 227 -17.91 -16.02 -20.81
N THR A 228 -17.92 -14.83 -21.43
CA THR A 228 -16.91 -14.43 -22.42
C THR A 228 -16.19 -13.16 -21.99
N VAL A 229 -14.95 -13.01 -22.46
CA VAL A 229 -14.15 -11.80 -22.29
C VAL A 229 -14.14 -10.99 -23.59
N THR A 230 -14.38 -9.69 -23.47
CA THR A 230 -14.19 -8.76 -24.57
C THR A 230 -12.71 -8.60 -24.89
N GLU A 231 -12.39 -8.13 -26.10
CA GLU A 231 -11.02 -7.88 -26.51
C GLU A 231 -10.25 -6.90 -25.60
N PRO A 232 -10.84 -5.78 -25.13
CA PRO A 232 -10.18 -4.91 -24.15
C PRO A 232 -9.86 -5.62 -22.82
N GLN A 233 -10.77 -6.48 -22.33
CA GLN A 233 -10.55 -7.25 -21.10
C GLN A 233 -9.43 -8.28 -21.29
N ARG A 234 -9.40 -8.97 -22.44
CA ARG A 234 -8.32 -9.91 -22.79
C ARG A 234 -6.96 -9.23 -22.73
N ARG A 235 -6.79 -8.08 -23.40
CA ARG A 235 -5.53 -7.33 -23.40
C ARG A 235 -5.10 -6.90 -22.01
N PHE A 236 -6.06 -6.44 -21.18
CA PHE A 236 -5.77 -6.12 -19.78
C PHE A 236 -5.24 -7.35 -19.03
N VAL A 237 -5.89 -8.52 -19.19
CA VAL A 237 -5.50 -9.76 -18.51
C VAL A 237 -4.10 -10.18 -18.93
N GLU A 238 -3.82 -10.21 -20.23
CA GLU A 238 -2.50 -10.57 -20.77
C GLU A 238 -1.40 -9.67 -20.21
N GLN A 239 -1.60 -8.35 -20.29
CA GLN A 239 -0.66 -7.37 -19.75
C GLN A 239 -0.39 -7.55 -18.26
N ARG A 240 -1.41 -7.90 -17.46
CA ARG A 240 -1.25 -8.07 -16.02
C ARG A 240 -0.66 -9.42 -15.63
N LEU A 241 -0.98 -10.48 -16.36
CA LEU A 241 -0.33 -11.77 -16.18
C LEU A 241 1.17 -11.67 -16.45
N GLU A 242 1.56 -10.95 -17.50
CA GLU A 242 2.96 -10.70 -17.83
C GLU A 242 3.64 -9.81 -16.77
N ALA A 243 3.00 -8.70 -16.38
CA ALA A 243 3.63 -7.71 -15.50
C ALA A 243 3.67 -8.11 -14.01
N THR A 244 2.62 -8.75 -13.51
CA THR A 244 2.39 -8.95 -12.06
C THR A 244 2.15 -10.40 -11.66
N GLY A 245 2.12 -11.32 -12.63
CA GLY A 245 1.80 -12.72 -12.40
C GLY A 245 0.29 -12.96 -12.26
N PRO A 246 -0.12 -13.98 -11.49
CA PRO A 246 -1.51 -14.41 -11.41
C PRO A 246 -2.50 -13.29 -11.03
N LEU A 247 -3.78 -13.48 -11.31
CA LEU A 247 -4.88 -12.57 -10.96
C LEU A 247 -5.88 -13.32 -10.07
N VAL A 248 -6.76 -12.61 -9.37
CA VAL A 248 -7.85 -13.19 -8.54
C VAL A 248 -9.17 -12.49 -8.82
#